data_AF-X0WY95-F1
#
_entry.id   AF-X0WY95-F1
#
_cell.length_a   1.000
_cell.length_b   1.000
_cell.length_c   1.000
_cell.angle_alpha   90.00
_cell.angle_beta   90.00
_cell.angle_gamma   90.00
#
_symmetry.space_group_name_H-M   'P 1'
#
loop_
_entity.id
_entity.type
_entity.pdbx_description
1 polymer ?
#
loop_
_entity_poly.entity_id
_entity_poly.type
_entity_poly.pdbx_seq_one_letter_code
_entity_poly.pdbx_strand_id
1 'polypeptide(L)' 'RLVGLPAAITTKLILQGKIDLAGVQVPVVPEIYEPVLEELSQMGVSFTEKTEEISI' A
#
# COMPACT_ATOMS: atom_id res chain seq x y z
N ARG A 1 -3.48 13.56 -6.59
CA ARG A 1 -2.31 13.23 -5.74
C ARG A 1 -2.33 11.78 -5.27
N LEU A 2 -3.40 11.31 -4.61
CA LEU A 2 -3.42 9.98 -3.98
C LEU A 2 -3.46 8.78 -4.93
N VAL A 3 -3.94 8.93 -6.18
CA VAL A 3 -4.00 7.80 -7.14
C VAL A 3 -2.62 7.45 -7.72
N GLY A 4 -1.79 8.46 -7.99
CA GLY A 4 -0.46 8.26 -8.60
C GLY A 4 0.63 7.87 -7.60
N LEU A 5 0.43 8.15 -6.31
CA LEU A 5 1.40 7.84 -5.25
C LEU A 5 1.61 6.33 -5.11
N PRO A 6 0.58 5.49 -4.91
CA PRO A 6 0.75 4.04 -4.85
C PRO A 6 1.48 3.47 -6.07
N ALA A 7 1.16 3.97 -7.27
CA ALA A 7 1.81 3.54 -8.51
C ALA A 7 3.31 3.86 -8.51
N ALA A 8 3.70 5.09 -8.18
CA ALA A 8 5.11 5.50 -8.12
C ALA A 8 5.90 4.74 -7.04
N ILE A 9 5.29 4.54 -5.86
CA ILE A 9 5.88 3.79 -4.75
C ILE A 9 6.09 2.33 -5.17
N THR A 10 5.08 1.72 -5.79
CA THR A 10 5.18 0.34 -6.29
C THR A 10 6.29 0.20 -7.32
N THR A 11 6.37 1.13 -8.30
CA THR A 11 7.46 1.15 -9.28
C THR A 11 8.83 1.26 -8.60
N LYS A 12 8.98 2.14 -7.61
CA LYS A 12 10.22 2.27 -6.83
C LYS A 12 10.58 0.97 -6.11
N LEU A 13 9.62 0.31 -5.45
CA LEU A 13 9.83 -0.93 -4.72
C LEU A 13 10.24 -2.09 -5.64
N ILE A 14 9.65 -2.18 -6.83
CA ILE A 14 10.07 -3.13 -7.88
C ILE A 14 11.51 -2.85 -8.31
N LEU A 15 11.86 -1.59 -8.59
CA LEU A 15 13.23 -1.22 -8.98
C LEU A 15 14.27 -1.49 -7.87
N GLN A 16 13.86 -1.47 -6.61
CA GLN A 16 14.70 -1.82 -5.46
C GLN A 16 14.79 -3.33 -5.20
N GLY A 17 14.08 -4.16 -5.97
CA GLY A 17 14.01 -5.61 -5.76
C GLY A 17 13.29 -6.01 -4.48
N LYS A 18 12.45 -5.13 -3.91
CA LYS A 18 11.64 -5.43 -2.71
C LYS A 18 10.33 -6.14 -3.03
N ILE A 19 9.90 -6.09 -4.29
CA ILE A 19 8.75 -6.83 -4.82
C ILE A 19 9.30 -7.68 -5.98
N ASP A 20 9.35 -9.00 -5.79
CA ASP A 20 9.88 -9.96 -6.79
C ASP A 20 8.77 -10.81 -7.46
N LEU A 21 7.53 -10.32 -7.39
CA LEU A 21 6.40 -11.05 -7.93
C LEU A 21 6.39 -11.00 -9.47
N ALA A 22 6.39 -12.18 -10.08
CA ALA A 22 6.30 -12.34 -11.52
C ALA A 22 4.85 -12.39 -12.03
N GLY A 23 4.65 -11.94 -13.28
CA GLY A 23 3.37 -11.97 -13.97
C GLY A 23 2.49 -10.73 -13.75
N VAL A 24 1.22 -10.83 -14.13
CA VAL A 24 0.24 -9.75 -13.94
C VAL A 24 -0.43 -9.94 -12.58
N GLN A 25 -0.09 -9.07 -11.62
CA GLN A 25 -0.56 -9.15 -10.24
C GLN A 25 -1.42 -7.93 -9.90
N VAL A 26 -2.51 -8.16 -9.17
CA VAL A 26 -3.32 -7.10 -8.54
C VAL A 26 -2.73 -6.85 -7.15
N PRO A 27 -2.57 -5.58 -6.70
CA PRO A 27 -1.89 -5.24 -5.44
C PRO A 27 -2.74 -5.50 -4.20
N VAL A 28 -3.30 -6.70 -4.07
CA VAL A 28 -4.07 -7.20 -2.91
C VAL A 28 -3.24 -8.11 -2.01
N VAL A 29 -2.04 -8.47 -2.45
CA VAL A 29 -1.14 -9.34 -1.70
C VAL A 29 -0.37 -8.54 -0.63
N PRO A 30 -0.15 -9.11 0.57
CA PRO A 30 0.62 -8.49 1.65
C PRO A 30 1.96 -7.90 1.23
N GLU A 31 2.69 -8.64 0.40
CA GLU A 31 4.00 -8.25 -0.10
C GLU A 31 4.01 -6.94 -0.90
N ILE A 32 2.87 -6.53 -1.48
CA ILE A 32 2.73 -5.26 -2.18
C ILE A 32 2.05 -4.22 -1.29
N TYR A 33 0.92 -4.56 -0.66
CA TYR A 33 0.11 -3.54 0.02
C TYR A 33 0.81 -2.99 1.28
N GLU A 34 1.48 -3.84 2.06
CA GLU A 34 2.16 -3.44 3.30
C GLU A 34 3.27 -2.40 3.07
N PRO A 35 4.26 -2.63 2.19
CA PRO A 35 5.33 -1.66 1.97
C PRO A 35 4.82 -0.36 1.32
N VAL A 36 3.74 -0.45 0.52
CA VAL A 36 3.11 0.75 -0.05
C VAL A 36 2.41 1.59 1.02
N LEU A 37 1.68 0.97 1.95
CA LEU A 37 1.05 1.66 3.07
C LEU A 37 2.09 2.27 4.04
N GLU A 38 3.19 1.57 4.28
CA GLU A 38 4.27 2.06 5.13
C GLU A 38 4.91 3.33 4.54
N GLU A 39 5.19 3.34 3.24
CA GLU A 39 5.72 4.54 2.59
C GLU A 39 4.70 5.69 2.55
N LEU A 40 3.43 5.39 2.29
CA LEU A 40 2.35 6.39 2.34
C LEU A 40 2.26 7.04 3.73
N SER A 41 2.39 6.25 4.79
CA SER A 41 2.40 6.75 6.17
C SER A 41 3.58 7.68 6.43
N GLN A 42 4.79 7.33 5.94
CA GLN A 42 5.98 8.20 6.02
C GLN A 42 5.80 9.54 5.28
N MET A 43 4.96 9.55 4.23
CA MET A 43 4.60 10.76 3.48
C MET A 43 3.45 11.57 4.11
N GLY A 44 2.98 11.16 5.30
CA GLY A 44 1.89 11.81 6.03
C GLY A 44 0.49 11.39 5.57
N VAL A 45 0.37 10.32 4.80
CA VAL A 45 -0.92 9.73 4.40
C VAL A 45 -1.16 8.48 5.23
N SER A 46 -1.94 8.62 6.31
CA SER A 46 -2.36 7.51 7.16
C SER A 46 -3.87 7.33 7.09
N PHE A 47 -4.31 6.09 7.29
CA PHE A 47 -5.71 5.74 7.44
C PHE A 47 -6.02 5.54 8.91
N THR A 48 -7.15 6.08 9.37
CA THR A 48 -7.66 5.84 10.72
C THR A 48 -8.84 4.90 10.63
N GLU A 49 -8.68 3.69 11.16
CA GLU A 49 -9.78 2.74 11.31
C GLU A 49 -10.62 3.12 12.53
N LYS A 50 -11.94 3.00 12.40
CA LYS A 50 -12.88 3.21 13.50
C LYS A 50 -13.87 2.06 13.51
N THR A 51 -13.95 1.37 14.65
CA THR A 51 -14.95 0.33 14.90
C THR A 51 -15.95 0.87 15.91
N GLU A 52 -17.25 0.76 15.61
CA GLU A 52 -18.33 1.12 16.52
C GLU A 52 -19.12 -0.13 16.88
N GLU A 53 -19.27 -0.42 18.18
CA GLU A 53 -20.16 -1.47 18.65
C GLU A 53 -21.60 -0.95 18.63
N ILE A 54 -22.42 -1.52 17.75
CA ILE A 54 -23.84 -1.23 17.70
C ILE A 54 -24.51 -2.04 18.83
N SER A 55 -24.87 -1.36 19.92
CA SER A 55 -25.72 -1.94 20.95
C SER A 55 -27.15 -2.02 20.41
N ILE A 56 -27.69 -3.24 20.30
CA ILE A 56 -29.08 -3.55 19.93
C ILE A 56 -29.91 -3.67 21.20
#